data_AF-A0A7S1SFA5-F1
#
_entry.id   AF-A0A7S1SFA5-F1
#
_cell.length_a   1.000
_cell.length_b   1.000
_cell.length_c   1.000
_cell.angle_alpha   90.00
_cell.angle_beta   90.00
_cell.angle_gamma   90.00
#
_symmetry.space_group_name_H-M   'P 1'
#
loop_
_entity.id
_entity.type
_entity.pdbx_description
1 polymer ?
#
loop_
_entity_poly.entity_id
_entity_poly.type
_entity_poly.pdbx_seq_one_letter_code
_entity_poly.pdbx_strand_id
1 'polypeptide(L)'
;RLLRAMRMIKQFRSVWRLVYGLLTSFNTMLSTLSLVTLVLYIFACLGIELITKDPELSDPQFPEINRLVETYFKDLFVTLLFLFQFVTLDSTAAVYMPLIKEKPGLALYFLSIL
;
A
#
# COMPACT_ATOMS: atom_id res chain seq x y z
N ARG A 1 3.33 -49.55 0.91
CA ARG A 1 2.47 -48.46 0.35
C ARG A 1 1.86 -47.59 1.45
N LEU A 2 1.35 -48.17 2.55
CA LEU A 2 0.76 -47.44 3.70
C LEU A 2 1.71 -46.47 4.44
N LEU A 3 3.01 -46.81 4.53
CA LEU A 3 4.03 -45.94 5.15
C LEU A 3 4.19 -44.58 4.46
N ARG A 4 3.92 -44.50 3.14
CA ARG A 4 3.99 -43.25 2.36
C ARG A 4 2.80 -42.33 2.68
N ALA A 5 1.60 -42.91 2.85
CA ALA A 5 0.40 -42.20 3.28
C ALA A 5 0.55 -41.66 4.72
N MET A 6 1.18 -42.43 5.61
CA MET A 6 1.44 -42.01 6.99
C MET A 6 2.38 -40.79 7.08
N ARG A 7 3.37 -40.69 6.17
CA ARG A 7 4.28 -39.53 6.07
C ARG A 7 3.54 -38.27 5.60
N MET A 8 2.63 -38.43 4.63
CA MET A 8 1.77 -37.37 4.10
C MET A 8 0.77 -36.86 5.16
N ILE A 9 0.18 -37.75 5.95
CA ILE A 9 -0.68 -37.40 7.10
C ILE A 9 0.08 -36.59 8.16
N LYS A 10 1.36 -36.90 8.40
CA LYS A 10 2.20 -36.17 9.36
C LYS A 10 2.48 -34.72 8.90
N GLN A 11 2.74 -34.51 7.61
CA GLN A 11 2.81 -33.17 7.00
C GLN A 11 1.46 -32.45 7.07
N PHE A 12 0.36 -33.15 6.76
CA PHE A 12 -0.99 -32.58 6.81
C PHE A 12 -1.36 -32.08 8.21
N ARG A 13 -1.02 -32.84 9.26
CA ARG A 13 -1.24 -32.43 10.66
C ARG A 13 -0.41 -31.20 11.05
N SER A 14 0.81 -31.07 10.50
CA SER A 14 1.66 -29.90 10.71
C SER A 14 1.07 -28.66 10.02
N VAL A 15 0.69 -28.78 8.74
CA VAL A 15 0.05 -27.71 7.97
C VAL A 15 -1.30 -27.31 8.58
N TRP A 16 -2.11 -28.29 9.01
CA TRP A 16 -3.38 -28.02 9.67
C TRP A 16 -3.22 -27.26 10.99
N ARG A 17 -2.16 -27.55 11.76
CA ARG A 17 -1.85 -26.82 13.00
C ARG A 17 -1.44 -25.37 12.72
N LEU A 18 -0.72 -25.13 11.62
CA LEU A 18 -0.40 -23.78 11.12
C LEU A 18 -1.66 -23.03 10.68
N VAL A 19 -2.52 -23.66 9.88
CA VAL A 19 -3.80 -23.07 9.44
C VAL A 19 -4.71 -22.76 10.62
N TYR A 20 -4.79 -23.66 11.60
CA TYR A 20 -5.60 -23.44 12.80
C TYR A 20 -5.06 -22.27 13.65
N GLY A 21 -3.74 -22.16 13.78
CA GLY A 21 -3.10 -21.00 14.42
C GLY A 21 -3.39 -19.70 13.68
N LEU A 22 -3.28 -19.71 12.35
CA LEU A 22 -3.57 -18.55 11.51
C LEU A 22 -5.04 -18.12 11.60
N LEU A 23 -5.97 -19.08 11.50
CA LEU A 23 -7.41 -18.83 11.62
C LEU A 23 -7.80 -18.32 13.02
N THR A 24 -7.15 -18.81 14.07
CA THR A 24 -7.38 -18.32 15.44
C THR A 24 -6.99 -16.85 15.57
N SER A 25 -5.90 -16.43 14.93
CA SER A 25 -5.44 -15.03 14.92
C SER A 25 -6.05 -14.18 13.80
N PHE A 26 -6.92 -14.75 12.96
CA PHE A 26 -7.45 -14.09 11.78
C PHE A 26 -8.37 -12.92 12.14
N ASN A 27 -9.21 -13.05 13.17
CA ASN A 27 -10.06 -11.96 13.64
C ASN A 27 -9.26 -10.73 14.07
N THR A 28 -8.20 -10.95 14.86
CA THR A 28 -7.31 -9.86 15.30
C THR A 28 -6.54 -9.25 14.13
N MET A 29 -6.07 -10.07 13.18
CA MET A 29 -5.42 -9.59 11.95
C MET A 29 -6.35 -8.76 11.08
N LEU A 30 -7.60 -9.18 10.91
CA LEU A 30 -8.60 -8.43 10.15
C LEU A 30 -8.91 -7.08 10.80
N SER A 31 -9.04 -7.03 12.12
CA SER A 31 -9.23 -5.76 12.83
C SER A 31 -8.05 -4.81 12.59
N THR A 32 -6.81 -5.30 12.70
CA THR A 32 -5.62 -4.46 12.41
C THR A 32 -5.55 -4.03 10.95
N LEU A 33 -5.89 -4.93 10.01
CA LEU A 33 -5.89 -4.63 8.58
C LEU A 33 -6.95 -3.60 8.20
N SER A 34 -8.13 -3.67 8.83
CA SER A 34 -9.19 -2.68 8.65
C SER A 34 -8.77 -1.30 9.15
N LEU A 35 -8.07 -1.24 10.29
CA LEU A 35 -7.56 0.01 10.85
C LEU A 35 -6.50 0.64 9.94
N VAL A 36 -5.55 -0.16 9.45
CA VAL A 36 -4.54 0.30 8.47
C VAL A 36 -5.22 0.81 7.19
N THR A 37 -6.19 0.06 6.64
CA THR A 37 -6.92 0.47 5.44
C THR A 37 -7.66 1.79 5.65
N LEU A 38 -8.26 2.01 6.82
CA LEU A 38 -8.97 3.25 7.15
C LEU A 38 -8.00 4.44 7.26
N VAL A 39 -6.84 4.25 7.88
CA VAL A 39 -5.79 5.28 7.93
C VAL A 39 -5.33 5.62 6.51
N LEU A 40 -5.01 4.62 5.69
CA LEU A 40 -4.63 4.82 4.29
C LEU A 40 -5.72 5.53 3.47
N TYR A 41 -6.99 5.26 3.75
CA TYR A 41 -8.12 5.94 3.10
C TYR A 41 -8.14 7.44 3.41
N ILE A 42 -7.92 7.83 4.67
CA ILE A 42 -7.82 9.25 5.05
C ILE A 42 -6.64 9.91 4.33
N PHE A 43 -5.47 9.25 4.32
CA PHE A 43 -4.30 9.76 3.62
C PHE A 43 -4.50 9.81 2.10
N ALA A 44 -5.25 8.89 1.49
CA ALA A 44 -5.56 8.91 0.06
C ALA A 44 -6.40 10.13 -0.31
N CYS A 45 -7.42 10.45 0.49
CA CYS A 45 -8.21 11.67 0.32
C CYS A 45 -7.33 12.94 0.43
N LEU A 46 -6.46 12.99 1.45
CA LEU A 46 -5.52 14.11 1.61
C LEU A 46 -4.52 14.21 0.46
N GLY A 47 -4.01 13.08 -0.03
CA GLY A 47 -3.05 13.02 -1.12
C GLY A 47 -3.64 13.55 -2.42
N ILE A 48 -4.87 13.14 -2.77
CA ILE A 48 -5.56 13.66 -3.96
C ILE A 48 -5.77 15.16 -3.85
N GLU A 49 -6.27 15.64 -2.72
CA GLU A 49 -6.55 17.05 -2.49
C GLU A 49 -5.27 17.89 -2.54
N LEU A 50 -4.19 17.44 -1.91
CA LEU A 50 -2.92 18.15 -1.82
C LEU A 50 -2.15 18.15 -3.14
N ILE A 51 -2.13 17.02 -3.85
CA ILE A 51 -1.30 16.84 -5.07
C ILE A 51 -2.02 17.35 -6.32
N THR A 52 -3.33 17.13 -6.42
CA THR A 52 -4.11 17.53 -7.62
C THR A 52 -4.39 19.04 -7.65
N LYS A 53 -4.49 19.69 -6.49
CA LYS A 53 -4.75 21.14 -6.43
C LYS A 53 -3.49 21.99 -6.44
N ASP A 54 -2.31 21.38 -6.47
CA ASP A 54 -1.06 22.11 -6.45
C ASP A 54 -0.74 22.67 -7.84
N PRO A 55 -0.68 24.01 -8.01
CA PRO A 55 -0.40 24.62 -9.30
C PRO A 55 1.02 24.34 -9.79
N GLU A 56 1.97 24.11 -8.88
CA GLU A 56 3.38 23.81 -9.19
C GLU A 56 3.55 22.41 -9.80
N LEU A 57 2.74 21.44 -9.35
CA LEU A 57 2.77 20.06 -9.86
C LEU A 57 1.97 19.91 -11.16
N SER A 58 1.09 20.87 -11.44
CA SER A 58 0.29 20.96 -12.67
C SER A 58 0.97 21.80 -13.76
N ASP A 59 2.22 22.23 -13.56
CA ASP A 59 2.92 23.07 -14.52
C ASP A 59 3.20 22.28 -15.82
N PRO A 60 2.78 22.79 -17.00
CA PRO A 60 3.09 22.18 -18.29
C PRO A 60 4.60 22.06 -18.59
N GLN A 61 5.49 22.69 -17.82
CA GLN A 61 6.94 22.52 -17.94
C GLN A 61 7.41 21.08 -17.65
N PHE A 62 6.69 20.30 -16.85
CA PHE A 62 7.09 18.93 -16.47
C PHE A 62 6.01 17.89 -16.82
N PRO A 63 5.88 17.51 -18.11
CA PRO A 63 4.84 16.58 -18.56
C PRO A 63 4.97 15.17 -17.94
N GLU A 64 6.17 14.78 -17.54
CA GLU A 64 6.43 13.52 -16.84
C GLU A 64 5.72 13.48 -15.48
N ILE A 65 5.81 14.55 -14.68
CA ILE A 65 5.25 14.61 -13.32
C ILE A 65 3.73 14.65 -13.38
N ASN A 66 3.18 15.44 -14.31
CA ASN A 66 1.75 15.51 -14.50
C ASN A 66 1.16 14.13 -14.87
N ARG A 67 1.85 13.36 -15.72
CA ARG A 67 1.46 11.97 -16.02
C ARG A 67 1.51 11.06 -14.79
N LEU A 68 2.49 11.22 -13.91
CA LEU A 68 2.55 10.46 -12.65
C LEU A 68 1.35 10.80 -11.76
N VAL A 69 1.02 12.08 -11.62
CA VAL A 69 -0.14 12.54 -10.85
C VAL A 69 -1.44 11.99 -11.43
N GLU A 70 -1.64 12.09 -12.75
CA GLU A 70 -2.82 11.52 -13.42
C GLU A 70 -2.89 9.98 -13.37
N THR A 71 -1.75 9.29 -13.24
CA THR A 71 -1.73 7.83 -13.18
C THR A 71 -2.03 7.32 -11.77
N TYR A 72 -1.42 7.94 -10.74
CA TYR A 72 -1.46 7.43 -9.36
C TYR A 72 -2.42 8.18 -8.43
N PHE A 73 -2.76 9.43 -8.76
CA PHE A 73 -3.58 10.32 -7.91
C PHE A 73 -4.92 10.74 -8.55
N LYS A 74 -5.30 10.14 -9.67
CA LYS A 74 -6.56 10.46 -10.38
C LYS A 74 -7.82 10.09 -9.60
N ASP A 75 -7.85 8.89 -9.05
CA ASP A 75 -9.05 8.32 -8.41
C ASP A 75 -8.70 7.79 -7.02
N LEU A 76 -9.65 7.92 -6.09
CA LEU A 76 -9.48 7.50 -4.69
C LEU A 76 -8.98 6.06 -4.54
N PHE A 77 -9.55 5.14 -5.32
CA PHE A 77 -9.16 3.73 -5.26
C PHE A 77 -7.73 3.50 -5.76
N VAL A 78 -7.31 4.21 -6.81
CA VAL A 78 -5.96 4.09 -7.38
C VAL A 78 -4.93 4.68 -6.41
N THR A 79 -5.22 5.83 -5.82
CA THR A 79 -4.39 6.44 -4.78
C THR A 79 -4.29 5.55 -3.55
N LEU A 80 -5.40 4.94 -3.11
CA LEU A 80 -5.39 4.00 -2.00
C LEU A 80 -4.49 2.80 -2.27
N LEU A 81 -4.56 2.23 -3.48
CA LEU A 81 -3.70 1.12 -3.93
C LEU A 81 -2.23 1.54 -3.96
N PHE A 82 -1.95 2.74 -4.47
CA PHE A 82 -0.60 3.31 -4.46
C PHE A 82 -0.06 3.50 -3.04
N LEU A 83 -0.86 4.05 -2.12
CA LEU A 83 -0.44 4.23 -0.72
C LEU A 83 -0.28 2.90 0.01
N PHE A 84 -1.10 1.89 -0.32
CA PHE A 84 -0.91 0.54 0.18
C PHE A 84 0.43 -0.03 -0.30
N GLN A 85 0.74 0.14 -1.59
CA GLN A 85 2.02 -0.25 -2.17
C GLN A 85 3.20 0.51 -1.51
N PHE A 86 3.00 1.80 -1.22
CA PHE A 86 3.97 2.65 -0.55
C PHE A 86 4.28 2.18 0.87
N VAL A 87 3.27 1.86 1.68
CA VAL A 87 3.47 1.32 3.04
C VAL A 87 4.12 -0.06 3.00
N THR A 88 3.86 -0.87 1.97
CA THR A 88 4.60 -2.13 1.76
C THR A 88 6.02 -1.92 1.23
N LEU A 89 6.45 -0.68 0.98
CA LEU A 89 7.74 -0.30 0.42
C LEU A 89 8.03 -0.98 -0.93
N ASP A 90 6.97 -1.27 -1.69
CA ASP A 90 7.08 -2.00 -2.94
C ASP A 90 7.27 -1.04 -4.11
N SER A 91 8.50 -0.89 -4.59
CA SER A 91 8.81 -0.24 -5.88
C SER A 91 8.13 1.12 -6.15
N THR A 92 7.96 1.97 -5.13
CA THR A 92 7.28 3.28 -5.25
C THR A 92 8.23 4.47 -5.39
N ALA A 93 9.54 4.25 -5.25
CA ALA A 93 10.57 5.29 -5.31
C ALA A 93 10.54 6.12 -6.61
N ALA A 94 10.20 5.48 -7.73
CA ALA A 94 10.06 6.15 -9.02
C ALA A 94 8.93 7.21 -9.03
N VAL A 95 7.96 7.10 -8.12
CA VAL A 95 6.80 8.00 -8.06
C VAL A 95 7.01 9.12 -7.06
N TYR A 96 7.33 8.81 -5.81
CA TYR A 96 7.41 9.84 -4.76
C TYR A 96 8.70 10.68 -4.83
N MET A 97 9.81 10.14 -5.35
CA MET A 97 11.07 10.91 -5.46
C MET A 97 10.97 12.14 -6.38
N PRO A 98 10.44 12.05 -7.62
CA PRO A 98 10.27 13.23 -8.46
C PRO A 98 9.26 14.22 -7.86
N LEU A 99 8.20 13.74 -7.21
CA LEU A 99 7.22 14.59 -6.50
C LEU A 99 7.88 15.42 -5.38
N ILE A 100 8.73 14.80 -4.56
CA ILE A 100 9.46 15.49 -3.48
C ILE A 100 10.50 16.47 -4.03
N LYS A 101 11.12 16.17 -5.19
CA LYS A 101 12.12 17.06 -5.80
C LYS A 101 11.51 18.39 -6.24
N GLU A 102 10.33 18.36 -6.83
CA GLU A 102 9.62 19.59 -7.19
C GLU A 102 9.07 20.30 -5.97
N LYS A 103 8.43 19.54 -5.06
CA LYS A 103 7.85 20.12 -3.86
C LYS A 103 8.37 19.41 -2.60
N PRO A 104 9.44 19.94 -1.98
CA PRO A 104 10.03 19.31 -0.80
C PRO A 104 9.07 19.22 0.39
N GLY A 105 8.02 20.05 0.42
CA GLY A 105 6.95 19.96 1.43
C GLY A 105 6.19 18.63 1.41
N LEU A 106 6.11 17.95 0.26
CA LEU A 106 5.49 16.62 0.16
C LEU A 106 6.27 15.55 0.92
N ALA A 107 7.55 15.77 1.22
CA ALA A 107 8.33 14.85 2.04
C ALA A 107 7.69 14.63 3.42
N LEU A 108 7.09 15.67 4.02
CA LEU A 108 6.43 15.55 5.32
C LEU A 108 5.18 14.67 5.25
N TYR A 109 4.44 14.73 4.14
CA TYR A 109 3.27 13.89 3.89
C TYR A 109 3.68 12.41 3.76
N PHE A 110 4.66 12.12 2.90
CA PHE A 110 5.16 10.75 2.70
C PHE A 110 5.92 10.18 3.91
N LEU A 111 6.52 11.03 4.75
CA LEU A 111 7.13 10.61 6.02
C LEU A 111 6.11 10.37 7.13
N SER A 112 4.96 11.08 7.14
CA SER A 112 3.94 10.89 8.17
C SER A 112 3.15 9.59 8.01
N ILE A 113 3.09 9.04 6.80
CA ILE A 113 2.36 7.79 6.50
C ILE A 113 3.22 6.53 6.71
N LEU A 114 4.56 6.69 6.75
CA LEU A 114 5.53 5.62 6.98
C LEU A 114 5.66 5.30 8.48
#